data_AF-A0A3D4Y359-F1
#
_entry.id   AF-A0A3D4Y359-F1
#
_cell.length_a   1.000
_cell.length_b   1.000
_cell.length_c   1.000
_cell.angle_alpha   90.00
_cell.angle_beta   90.00
_cell.angle_gamma   90.00
#
_symmetry.space_group_name_H-M   'P 1'
#
loop_
_entity.id
_entity.type
_entity.pdbx_description
1 polymer ?
#
loop_
_entity_poly.entity_id
_entity_poly.type
_entity_poly.pdbx_seq_one_letter_code
_entity_poly.pdbx_strand_id
1 'polypeptide(L)' 'MFKKKIPAQTYDKSRKKPVIKASICNGEQIAGFKDLHTGKIEEVMLIKGPADLERFKKMYGIEDEIGKEY' A
#
# COMPACT_ATOMS: atom_id res chain seq x y z
N MET A 1 7.51 12.95 -26.00
CA MET A 1 8.08 12.56 -24.69
C MET A 1 7.32 11.34 -24.18
N PHE A 2 7.93 10.15 -24.27
CA PHE A 2 7.31 8.90 -23.79
C PHE A 2 7.32 8.90 -22.26
N LYS A 3 6.21 9.32 -21.63
CA LYS A 3 5.96 8.98 -20.22
C LYS A 3 5.91 7.46 -20.16
N LYS A 4 6.99 6.80 -19.70
CA LYS A 4 6.96 5.39 -19.30
C LYS A 4 5.75 5.24 -18.38
N LYS A 5 4.67 4.63 -18.87
CA LYS A 5 3.58 4.19 -18.01
C LYS A 5 4.24 3.22 -17.05
N ILE A 6 4.42 3.63 -15.81
CA ILE A 6 4.71 2.70 -14.71
C ILE A 6 3.65 1.61 -14.89
N PRO A 7 4.02 0.33 -15.11
CA PRO A 7 3.02 -0.71 -15.20
C PRO A 7 2.21 -0.59 -13.91
N ALA A 8 0.93 -0.25 -14.05
CA ALA A 8 0.04 -0.13 -12.90
C ALA A 8 0.00 -1.51 -12.29
N GLN A 9 0.68 -1.66 -11.16
CA GLN A 9 0.74 -2.93 -10.47
C GLN A 9 -0.68 -3.16 -9.95
N THR A 10 -1.27 -4.32 -10.24
CA THR A 10 -2.67 -4.59 -9.90
C THR A 10 -2.74 -5.42 -8.62
N TYR A 11 -3.77 -5.17 -7.81
CA TYR A 11 -4.12 -6.01 -6.67
C TYR A 11 -5.58 -6.46 -6.79
N ASP A 12 -5.91 -7.58 -6.15
CA ASP A 12 -7.28 -8.10 -6.11
C ASP A 12 -8.14 -7.25 -5.17
N LYS A 13 -8.84 -6.25 -5.72
CA LYS A 13 -9.70 -5.33 -4.96
C LYS A 13 -10.87 -6.02 -4.24
N SER A 14 -11.26 -7.23 -4.66
CA SER A 14 -12.36 -7.97 -4.06
C SER A 14 -11.91 -8.76 -2.82
N ARG A 15 -10.65 -9.19 -2.79
CA ARG A 15 -10.11 -9.99 -1.68
C ARG A 15 -9.15 -9.23 -0.78
N LYS A 16 -8.56 -8.15 -1.28
CA LYS A 16 -7.50 -7.40 -0.59
C LYS A 16 -7.87 -5.94 -0.44
N LYS A 17 -7.63 -5.38 0.74
CA LYS A 17 -7.70 -3.94 1.01
C LYS A 17 -6.29 -3.35 1.17
N PRO A 18 -5.99 -2.17 0.63
CA PRO A 18 -4.74 -1.50 0.93
C PRO A 18 -4.71 -1.10 2.42
N VAL A 19 -3.57 -1.30 3.08
CA VAL A 19 -3.35 -0.95 4.48
C VAL A 19 -1.94 -0.42 4.69
N ILE A 20 -1.77 0.41 5.72
CA ILE A 20 -0.46 0.78 6.25
C ILE A 20 -0.28 0.07 7.58
N LYS A 21 0.65 -0.89 7.64
CA LYS A 21 1.06 -1.54 8.88
C LYS A 21 2.09 -0.67 9.58
N ALA A 22 1.76 -0.14 10.75
CA ALA A 22 2.64 0.71 11.54
C ALA A 22 3.16 -0.08 12.75
N SER A 23 4.47 -0.29 12.83
CA SER A 23 5.08 -0.97 13.96
C SER A 23 5.18 -0.02 15.15
N ILE A 24 4.58 -0.42 16.27
CA ILE A 24 4.62 0.34 17.54
C ILE A 24 6.05 0.37 18.12
N CYS A 25 6.87 -0.64 17.82
CA CYS A 25 8.19 -0.80 18.41
C CYS A 25 9.23 0.17 17.83
N ASN A 26 9.17 0.46 16.54
CA ASN A 26 10.19 1.24 15.84
C ASN A 26 9.63 2.37 14.95
N GLY A 27 8.29 2.51 14.88
CA GLY A 27 7.63 3.53 14.08
C GLY A 27 7.68 3.28 12.56
N GLU A 28 8.18 2.12 12.11
CA GLU A 28 8.19 1.79 10.69
C GLU A 28 6.77 1.63 10.16
N GLN A 29 6.49 2.30 9.04
CA GLN A 29 5.22 2.16 8.33
C GLN A 29 5.47 1.39 7.04
N ILE A 30 4.69 0.34 6.82
CA ILE A 30 4.79 -0.51 5.63
C ILE A 30 3.45 -0.50 4.93
N ALA A 31 3.43 0.01 3.70
CA ALA A 31 2.27 -0.10 2.83
C ALA A 31 2.19 -1.51 2.25
N GLY A 32 0.97 -2.03 2.25
CA GLY A 32 0.70 -3.39 1.86
C GLY A 32 -0.77 -3.64 1.56
N PHE A 33 -1.09 -4.92 1.41
CA PHE A 33 -2.43 -5.38 1.14
C PHE A 33 -2.86 -6.39 2.18
N LYS A 34 -3.94 -6.11 2.90
CA LYS A 34 -4.55 -7.06 3.82
C LYS A 34 -5.55 -7.91 3.07
N ASP A 35 -5.33 -9.21 3.08
CA ASP A 35 -6.30 -10.19 2.64
C ASP A 35 -7.48 -10.22 3.63
N LEU A 36 -8.68 -9.98 3.12
CA LEU A 36 -9.90 -9.87 3.91
C LEU A 36 -10.40 -11.22 4.45
N HIS A 37 -9.94 -12.33 3.86
CA HIS A 37 -10.37 -13.68 4.26
C HIS A 37 -9.45 -14.28 5.31
N THR A 38 -8.13 -14.07 5.16
CA THR A 38 -7.10 -14.65 6.02
C THR A 38 -6.55 -13.66 7.05
N GLY A 39 -6.77 -12.36 6.85
CA GLY A 39 -6.21 -11.30 7.68
C GLY A 39 -4.71 -11.05 7.47
N LYS A 40 -4.05 -11.81 6.59
CA LYS A 40 -2.62 -11.65 6.29
C LYS A 40 -2.37 -10.34 5.56
N ILE A 41 -1.32 -9.64 5.97
CA ILE A 41 -0.87 -8.41 5.31
C ILE A 41 0.35 -8.75 4.46
N GLU A 42 0.24 -8.54 3.16
CA GLU A 42 1.39 -8.58 2.26
C GLU A 42 2.10 -7.23 2.31
N GLU A 43 3.34 -7.24 2.78
CA GLU A 43 4.21 -6.08 2.89
C GLU A 43 4.84 -5.78 1.52
N VAL A 44 4.57 -4.59 0.97
CA VAL A 44 4.95 -4.23 -0.40
C VAL A 44 6.00 -3.13 -0.43
N MET A 45 5.81 -2.09 0.38
CA MET A 45 6.66 -0.89 0.34
C MET A 45 6.84 -0.29 1.74
N LEU A 46 8.09 -0.02 2.11
CA LEU A 46 8.39 0.78 3.29
C LEU A 46 8.04 2.26 3.02
N ILE A 47 7.27 2.85 3.92
CA ILE A 47 6.84 4.24 3.88
C ILE A 47 7.66 5.04 4.87
N LYS A 48 8.56 5.89 4.35
CA LYS A 48 9.37 6.81 5.17
C LYS A 48 8.74 8.20 5.26
N GLY A 49 7.79 8.50 4.38
CA GLY A 49 7.09 9.77 4.36
C GLY A 49 5.91 9.80 3.38
N PRO A 50 5.23 10.96 3.28
CA PRO A 50 4.03 11.11 2.45
C PRO A 50 4.29 10.85 0.96
N ALA A 51 5.48 11.17 0.45
CA ALA A 51 5.84 10.92 -0.95
C ALA A 51 5.84 9.42 -1.30
N ASP A 52 6.26 8.55 -0.37
CA ASP A 52 6.21 7.10 -0.58
C ASP A 52 4.77 6.59 -0.60
N LEU A 53 3.91 7.16 0.25
CA LEU A 53 2.48 6.82 0.29
C LEU A 53 1.78 7.22 -1.01
N GLU A 54 2.04 8.43 -1.51
CA GLU A 54 1.51 8.86 -2.81
C GLU A 54 2.03 7.99 -3.95
N ARG A 55 3.30 7.59 -3.90
CA ARG A 55 3.88 6.67 -4.87
C ARG A 55 3.19 5.31 -4.85
N PHE A 56 2.93 4.74 -3.67
CA PHE A 56 2.18 3.50 -3.52
C PHE A 56 0.76 3.63 -4.10
N LYS A 57 0.03 4.70 -3.73
CA LYS A 57 -1.31 4.97 -4.27
C LYS A 57 -1.31 5.06 -5.79
N LYS A 58 -0.38 5.82 -6.37
CA LYS A 58 -0.26 6.00 -7.82
C LYS A 58 0.15 4.72 -8.56
N MET A 59 0.98 3.88 -7.94
CA MET A 59 1.42 2.61 -8.50
C MET A 59 0.25 1.62 -8.66
N TYR A 60 -0.68 1.62 -7.72
CA TYR A 60 -1.82 0.69 -7.67
C TYR A 60 -3.17 1.32 -8.07
N GLY A 61 -3.18 2.61 -8.44
CA GLY A 61 -4.41 3.33 -8.77
C GLY A 61 -5.40 3.37 -7.61
N ILE A 62 -4.89 3.61 -6.40
CA ILE A 62 -5.69 3.77 -5.18
C ILE A 62 -6.01 5.26 -5.04
N GLU A 63 -7.28 5.61 -5.21
CA GLU A 63 -7.78 6.97 -5.04
C GLU A 63 -8.20 7.24 -3.60
N ASP A 64 -8.69 6.19 -2.91
CA ASP A 64 -9.13 6.24 -1.52
C ASP A 64 -7.99 6.46 -0.49
N GLU A 65 -8.40 6.78 0.72
CA GLU A 65 -7.51 6.78 1.88
C GLU A 65 -7.15 5.36 2.32
N ILE A 66 -5.89 5.18 2.71
CA ILE A 66 -5.38 3.90 3.18
C ILE A 66 -5.36 3.95 4.70
N GLY A 67 -6.13 3.06 5.33
CA GLY A 67 -6.17 2.95 6.78
C GLY A 67 -4.84 2.48 7.36
N LYS A 68 -4.48 3.03 8.53
CA LYS A 68 -3.35 2.53 9.34
C LYS A 68 -3.85 1.45 10.29
N GLU A 69 -3.15 0.32 10.32
CA GLU A 69 -3.29 -0.74 11.32
C GLU A 69 -1.99 -0.82 12.13
N TYR A 70 -2.12 -0.99 13.45
CA TYR A 70 -1.02 -1.03 14.42
C TYR A 70 -0.87 -2.45 14.99
#